data_AF-A0A959UUM5-F1
#
_entry.id   AF-A0A959UUM5-F1
#
_cell.length_a   1.000
_cell.length_b   1.000
_cell.length_c   1.000
_cell.angle_alpha   90.00
_cell.angle_beta   90.00
_cell.angle_gamma   90.00
#
_symmetry.space_group_name_H-M   'P 1'
#
loop_
_entity.id
_entity.type
_entity.pdbx_description
1 polymer ?
#
loop_
_entity_poly.entity_id
_entity_poly.type
_entity_poly.pdbx_seq_one_letter_code
_entity_poly.pdbx_strand_id
1 'polypeptide(L)' 'ALGVDMFDCVMPTRNGRNGMLFTRQGIVHIKNRKWADDHGPLDPDGHSWVDTAYSRAFVRHLFASGEHLALQVASLHNLG' A
#
# COMPACT_ATOMS: atom_id res chain seq x y z
N ALA A 1 25.75 -2.24 5.24
CA ALA A 1 25.66 -1.80 3.84
C ALA A 1 26.91 -2.31 3.12
N LEU A 2 26.78 -3.29 2.23
CA LEU A 2 27.89 -4.12 1.72
C LEU A 2 28.33 -3.75 0.28
N GLY A 3 27.95 -2.56 -0.22
CA GLY A 3 28.30 -2.13 -1.59
C GLY A 3 27.54 -2.89 -2.68
N VAL A 4 26.26 -3.18 -2.47
CA VAL A 4 25.37 -3.77 -3.50
C VAL A 4 24.60 -2.65 -4.19
N ASP A 5 24.69 -2.57 -5.51
CA ASP A 5 24.15 -1.46 -6.31
C ASP A 5 22.82 -1.76 -7.00
N MET A 6 22.41 -3.03 -7.08
CA MET A 6 21.16 -3.45 -7.73
C MET A 6 20.39 -4.43 -6.86
N PHE A 7 19.08 -4.25 -6.81
CA PHE A 7 18.14 -5.14 -6.13
C PHE A 7 16.93 -5.37 -7.03
N ASP A 8 16.49 -6.62 -7.12
CA ASP A 8 15.20 -6.99 -7.69
C ASP A 8 14.46 -7.89 -6.69
N CYS A 9 13.17 -7.68 -6.54
CA CYS A 9 12.34 -8.53 -5.71
C CYS A 9 10.86 -8.41 -6.07
N VAL A 10 10.16 -9.54 -6.05
CA VAL A 10 8.69 -9.58 -6.17
C VAL A 10 7.98 -9.09 -4.90
N MET A 11 8.71 -8.86 -3.80
CA MET A 11 8.15 -8.54 -2.49
C MET A 11 7.18 -7.37 -2.52
N PRO A 12 7.46 -6.20 -3.14
CA PRO A 12 6.55 -5.06 -3.13
C PRO A 12 5.17 -5.40 -3.69
N THR A 13 5.11 -6.05 -4.85
CA THR A 13 3.86 -6.40 -5.51
C THR A 13 3.16 -7.61 -4.86
N ARG A 14 3.92 -8.58 -4.36
CA ARG A 14 3.34 -9.74 -3.65
C ARG A 14 2.74 -9.34 -2.30
N ASN A 15 3.42 -8.47 -1.55
CA ASN A 15 2.95 -8.00 -0.25
C ASN A 15 1.80 -7.00 -0.39
N GLY A 16 1.88 -6.10 -1.37
CA GLY A 16 0.80 -5.15 -1.68
C GLY A 16 -0.51 -5.87 -1.96
N ARG A 17 -0.48 -6.89 -2.83
CA ARG A 17 -1.66 -7.72 -3.14
C ARG A 17 -2.21 -8.49 -1.94
N ASN A 18 -1.40 -8.74 -0.91
CA ASN A 18 -1.85 -9.35 0.34
C ASN A 18 -2.33 -8.32 1.39
N GLY A 19 -2.26 -7.02 1.10
CA GLY A 19 -2.71 -5.95 1.96
C GLY A 19 -1.65 -5.43 2.94
N MET A 20 -0.37 -5.65 2.62
CA MET A 20 0.76 -5.07 3.34
C MET A 20 1.34 -3.92 2.51
N LEU A 21 1.14 -2.70 3.00
CA LEU A 21 1.59 -1.46 2.38
C LEU A 21 2.86 -0.95 3.05
N PHE A 22 3.84 -0.52 2.26
CA PHE A 22 5.09 0.05 2.74
C PHE A 22 5.00 1.57 2.79
N THR A 23 4.99 2.14 3.99
CA THR A 23 5.01 3.59 4.18
C THR A 23 6.32 4.01 4.83
N ARG A 24 6.65 5.30 4.76
CA ARG A 24 7.86 5.84 5.42
C ARG A 24 7.85 5.67 6.94
N GLN A 25 6.66 5.62 7.53
CA GLN A 25 6.46 5.47 8.97
C GLN A 25 6.31 3.99 9.38
N GLY A 26 6.46 3.05 8.43
CA GLY A 26 6.49 1.62 8.68
C GLY A 26 5.48 0.83 7.84
N ILE A 27 5.13 -0.36 8.31
CA ILE A 27 4.26 -1.27 7.56
C ILE A 27 2.80 -1.04 7.96
N VAL A 28 1.94 -0.84 6.96
CA VAL A 28 0.49 -0.73 7.13
C VAL A 28 -0.20 -2.00 6.62
N HIS A 29 -0.78 -2.76 7.54
CA HIS A 29 -1.69 -3.85 7.21
C HIS A 29 -3.09 -3.30 6.95
N ILE A 30 -3.39 -2.96 5.69
CA ILE A 30 -4.57 -2.16 5.32
C ILE A 30 -5.90 -2.88 5.57
N LYS A 31 -5.90 -4.21 5.63
CA LYS A 31 -7.08 -5.03 5.95
C LYS A 31 -7.57 -4.88 7.40
N ASN A 32 -6.72 -4.35 8.30
CA ASN A 32 -7.07 -4.21 9.71
C ASN A 32 -8.27 -3.27 9.93
N ARG A 33 -9.17 -3.64 10.86
CA ARG A 33 -10.39 -2.86 11.16
C ARG A 33 -10.10 -1.41 11.59
N LYS A 34 -8.95 -1.15 12.20
CA LYS A 34 -8.55 0.22 12.62
C LYS A 34 -8.53 1.24 11.49
N TRP A 35 -8.42 0.79 10.23
CA TRP A 35 -8.41 1.66 9.05
C TRP A 35 -9.79 1.86 8.43
N ALA A 36 -10.86 1.27 8.98
CA ALA A 36 -12.20 1.33 8.39
C ALA A 36 -12.74 2.75 8.22
N ASP A 37 -12.43 3.63 9.17
CA ASP A 37 -12.92 5.01 9.21
C ASP A 37 -11.78 6.04 9.07
N ASP A 38 -10.62 5.58 8.57
CA ASP A 38 -9.46 6.43 8.35
C ASP A 38 -9.48 7.03 6.94
N HIS A 39 -9.96 8.26 6.86
CA HIS A 39 -10.07 9.01 5.60
C HIS A 39 -8.77 9.73 5.19
N GLY A 40 -7.67 9.52 5.92
CA GLY A 40 -6.36 10.03 5.54
C GLY A 40 -5.77 9.31 4.32
N PRO A 41 -4.73 9.89 3.70
CA PRO A 41 -4.01 9.29 2.56
C PRO A 41 -3.35 7.96 2.94
N LEU A 42 -2.97 7.15 1.95
CA LEU A 42 -2.24 5.89 2.20
C LEU A 42 -0.90 6.16 2.89
N ASP A 43 -0.10 7.04 2.29
CA ASP A 43 1.11 7.63 2.88
C ASP A 43 1.13 9.13 2.52
N PRO A 44 1.04 10.05 3.50
CA PRO A 44 1.14 11.49 3.26
C PRO A 44 2.44 11.91 2.55
N ASP A 45 3.50 11.13 2.75
CA ASP A 45 4.84 11.39 2.26
C ASP A 45 5.20 10.50 1.04
N GLY A 46 4.23 9.76 0.51
CA GLY A 46 4.40 8.84 -0.62
C GLY A 46 4.65 9.54 -1.96
N HIS A 47 5.17 8.81 -2.94
CA HIS A 47 5.53 9.34 -4.26
C HIS A 47 4.60 8.89 -5.37
N SER A 48 3.81 7.84 -5.13
CA SER A 48 2.84 7.35 -6.08
C SER A 48 1.59 8.21 -6.06
N TRP A 49 0.99 8.45 -7.23
CA TRP A 49 -0.24 9.26 -7.32
C TRP A 49 -1.40 8.66 -6.50
N VAL A 50 -1.38 7.35 -6.27
CA VAL A 50 -2.41 6.64 -5.49
C VAL A 50 -2.37 7.01 -4.00
N ASP A 51 -1.23 7.52 -3.51
CA ASP A 51 -0.99 7.73 -2.09
C ASP A 51 -1.87 8.84 -1.53
N THR A 52 -2.07 9.88 -2.34
CA THR A 52 -2.92 11.03 -2.02
C THR A 52 -4.29 10.98 -2.70
N ALA A 53 -4.46 10.16 -3.74
CA ALA A 53 -5.74 10.03 -4.45
C ALA A 53 -6.76 9.18 -3.70
N TYR A 54 -6.31 8.21 -2.90
CA TYR A 54 -7.17 7.29 -2.18
C TYR A 54 -6.96 7.35 -0.66
N SER A 55 -8.04 7.14 0.08
CA SER A 55 -7.95 7.03 1.54
C SER A 55 -7.67 5.59 1.99
N ARG A 56 -7.10 5.45 3.19
CA ARG A 56 -6.91 4.14 3.83
C ARG A 56 -8.24 3.38 3.99
N ALA A 57 -9.30 4.06 4.40
CA ALA A 57 -10.65 3.52 4.49
C ALA A 57 -11.15 2.96 3.16
N PHE A 58 -10.97 3.72 2.07
CA PHE A 58 -11.39 3.30 0.74
C PHE A 58 -10.64 2.05 0.28
N VAL A 59 -9.31 2.03 0.39
CA VAL A 59 -8.51 0.87 -0.04
C VAL A 59 -8.81 -0.35 0.81
N ARG A 60 -8.99 -0.18 2.14
CA ARG A 60 -9.47 -1.28 3.00
C ARG A 60 -10.82 -1.81 2.52
N HIS A 61 -11.77 -0.93 2.21
CA HIS A 61 -13.08 -1.32 1.72
C HIS A 61 -12.95 -2.15 0.44
N LEU A 62 -12.13 -1.73 -0.53
CA LEU A 62 -11.87 -2.52 -1.73
C LEU A 62 -11.33 -3.93 -1.42
N PHE A 63 -10.39 -4.05 -0.48
CA PHE A 63 -9.90 -5.35 -0.03
C PHE A 63 -10.99 -6.21 0.63
N ALA A 64 -11.88 -5.60 1.41
CA ALA A 64 -12.99 -6.30 2.05
C ALA A 64 -14.05 -6.75 1.04
N SER A 65 -14.26 -5.96 -0.01
CA SER A 65 -15.19 -6.25 -1.12
C SER A 65 -14.62 -7.25 -2.14
N GLY A 66 -13.32 -7.59 -2.07
CA GLY A 66 -12.68 -8.50 -3.02
C GLY A 66 -12.38 -7.88 -4.39
N GLU A 67 -12.30 -6.55 -4.45
CA GLU A 67 -12.12 -5.82 -5.71
C GLU A 67 -10.68 -5.85 -6.21
N HIS A 68 -10.49 -6.07 -7.52
CA HIS A 68 -9.15 -6.09 -8.14
C HIS A 68 -8.45 -4.74 -8.07
N LEU A 69 -9.21 -3.64 -7.99
CA LEU A 69 -8.65 -2.30 -7.82
C LEU A 69 -7.78 -2.20 -6.55
N ALA A 70 -8.13 -2.92 -5.48
CA ALA A 70 -7.33 -2.97 -4.26
C ALA A 70 -5.90 -3.46 -4.54
N LEU A 71 -5.79 -4.49 -5.38
CA LEU A 71 -4.53 -5.13 -5.74
C LEU A 71 -3.66 -4.21 -6.61
N GLN A 72 -4.30 -3.48 -7.54
CA GLN A 72 -3.62 -2.51 -8.40
C GLN A 72 -3.09 -1.34 -7.59
N VAL A 73 -3.95 -0.71 -6.76
CA VAL A 73 -3.57 0.41 -5.90
C VAL A 73 -2.44 0.03 -4.95
N ALA A 74 -2.55 -1.11 -4.27
CA ALA A 74 -1.50 -1.57 -3.36
C ALA A 74 -0.17 -1.89 -4.05
N SER A 75 -0.22 -2.38 -5.30
CA SER A 75 1.00 -2.63 -6.08
C SER A 75 1.65 -1.33 -6.55
N LEU A 76 0.85 -0.35 -6.97
CA LEU A 76 1.34 0.98 -7.38
C LEU A 76 1.91 1.78 -6.20
N HIS A 77 1.29 1.68 -5.03
CA HIS A 77 1.80 2.29 -3.80
C HIS A 77 3.15 1.69 -3.40
N ASN A 78 3.26 0.35 -3.32
CA ASN A 78 4.49 -0.29 -2.86
C ASN A 78 5.68 -0.17 -3.82
N LEU A 79 5.45 0.11 -5.10
CA LEU A 79 6.50 0.26 -6.11
C LEU A 79 6.91 1.73 -6.33
N GLY A 80 6.05 2.68 -5.99
CA GLY A 80 6.26 4.12 -6.25
C GLY A 80 6.62 4.87 -5.00
#